data_AF-A0A3N5TZL3-F1
#
_entry.id   AF-A0A3N5TZL3-F1
#
_cell.length_a   1.000
_cell.length_b   1.000
_cell.length_c   1.000
_cell.angle_alpha   90.00
_cell.angle_beta   90.00
_cell.angle_gamma   90.00
#
_symmetry.space_group_name_H-M   'P 1'
#
loop_
_entity.id
_entity.type
_entity.pdbx_description
1 polymer ?
#
loop_
_entity_poly.entity_id
_entity_poly.type
_entity_poly.pdbx_seq_one_letter_code
_entity_poly.pdbx_strand_id
1 'polypeptide(L)'
;MKTKFFFQSVIVFAVAVSLLAAQPVMSAEPVVIGVPTSLGFLEGKESLKAVEMAVQEINAKGGVTVAGEKRQLVVVSSDIRDAAPGVPVPEALLGIEKIILEKKPTAIVVGPFRSEALTAAMDLLSKYKTPMIGTIAMSPASEKKVKEDPEKYKYVFRNCLNAVYLVKYLAGTMAAINKEFGFTKVYVMHQDVAWARATA
;
A
#
# COMPACT_ATOMS: atom_id res chain seq x y z
N MET A 1 -24.04 20.37 61.34
CA MET A 1 -23.29 19.11 61.06
C MET A 1 -23.98 18.20 60.03
N LYS A 2 -25.30 17.99 60.09
CA LYS A 2 -26.01 17.03 59.21
C LYS A 2 -25.99 17.37 57.70
N THR A 3 -25.97 18.65 57.33
CA THR A 3 -25.96 19.11 55.93
C THR A 3 -24.63 18.91 55.21
N LYS A 4 -23.48 18.97 55.92
CA LYS A 4 -22.15 18.70 55.33
C LYS A 4 -21.95 17.21 55.01
N PHE A 5 -22.45 16.33 55.87
CA PHE A 5 -22.42 14.88 55.63
C PHE A 5 -23.27 14.48 54.42
N PHE A 6 -24.44 15.09 54.25
CA PHE A 6 -25.29 14.82 53.08
C PHE A 6 -24.62 15.22 51.76
N PHE A 7 -23.96 16.39 51.73
CA PHE A 7 -23.24 16.87 50.54
C PHE A 7 -22.03 15.99 50.19
N GLN A 8 -21.28 15.52 51.20
CA GLN A 8 -20.16 14.60 50.99
C GLN A 8 -20.63 13.25 50.45
N SER A 9 -21.73 12.70 50.97
CA SER A 9 -22.30 11.44 50.48
C SER A 9 -22.77 11.52 49.02
N VAL A 10 -23.35 12.66 48.61
CA VAL A 10 -23.77 12.87 47.21
C VAL A 10 -22.57 12.96 46.26
N ILE A 11 -21.49 13.62 46.68
CA ILE A 11 -20.25 13.72 45.87
C ILE A 11 -19.59 12.34 45.72
N VAL A 12 -19.48 11.58 46.81
CA VAL A 12 -18.91 10.22 46.77
C VAL A 12 -19.74 9.29 45.89
N PHE A 13 -21.07 9.41 45.94
CA PHE A 13 -21.97 8.63 45.09
C PHE A 13 -21.85 9.02 43.61
N ALA A 14 -21.76 10.32 43.30
CA ALA A 14 -21.57 10.81 41.94
C ALA A 14 -20.23 10.37 41.33
N VAL A 15 -19.15 10.39 42.13
CA VAL A 15 -17.83 9.89 41.71
C VAL A 15 -17.85 8.38 41.48
N ALA A 16 -18.50 7.61 42.37
CA ALA A 16 -18.64 6.16 42.21
C ALA A 16 -19.44 5.78 40.96
N VAL A 17 -20.53 6.50 40.64
CA VAL A 17 -21.31 6.29 39.41
C VAL A 17 -20.52 6.68 38.16
N SER A 18 -19.71 7.75 38.21
CA SER A 18 -18.85 8.13 37.08
C SER A 18 -17.73 7.13 36.78
N LEU A 19 -17.22 6.43 37.81
CA LEU A 19 -16.25 5.34 37.67
C LEU A 19 -16.88 4.05 37.14
N LEU A 20 -18.15 3.79 37.45
CA LEU A 20 -18.92 2.65 36.91
C LEU A 20 -19.38 2.85 35.46
N ALA A 21 -19.52 4.11 35.00
CA ALA A 21 -19.83 4.45 33.61
C ALA A 21 -18.61 4.43 32.68
N ALA A 22 -17.39 4.39 33.23
CA ALA A 22 -16.16 4.20 32.47
C ALA A 22 -15.99 2.72 32.13
N GLN A 23 -16.81 2.22 31.20
CA GLN A 23 -16.52 0.95 30.56
C GLN A 23 -15.14 1.06 29.88
N PRO A 24 -14.22 0.10 30.07
CA PRO A 24 -13.01 0.06 29.28
C PRO A 24 -13.45 -0.08 27.82
N VAL A 25 -13.32 0.99 27.05
CA VAL A 25 -13.41 0.92 25.60
C VAL A 25 -12.20 0.08 25.19
N MET A 26 -12.42 -1.23 25.06
CA MET A 26 -11.51 -2.13 24.37
C MET A 26 -11.40 -1.58 22.95
N SER A 27 -10.35 -0.80 22.71
CA SER A 27 -10.06 -0.28 21.38
C SER A 27 -9.95 -1.48 20.44
N ALA A 28 -10.83 -1.55 19.46
CA ALA A 28 -10.79 -2.60 18.46
C ALA A 28 -9.40 -2.66 17.82
N GLU A 29 -8.91 -3.88 17.54
CA GLU A 29 -7.58 -4.06 16.94
C GLU A 29 -7.46 -3.25 15.64
N PRO A 30 -6.37 -2.49 15.46
CA PRO A 30 -6.19 -1.67 14.28
C PRO A 30 -6.05 -2.51 13.02
N VAL A 31 -6.46 -1.95 11.89
CA VAL A 31 -6.24 -2.53 10.57
C VAL A 31 -4.84 -2.12 10.09
N VAL A 32 -3.96 -3.10 9.93
CA VAL A 32 -2.56 -2.86 9.55
C VAL A 32 -2.42 -2.79 8.03
N ILE A 33 -1.83 -1.71 7.53
CA ILE A 33 -1.56 -1.47 6.10
C ILE A 33 -0.06 -1.54 5.85
N GLY A 34 0.35 -2.45 4.97
CA GLY A 34 1.74 -2.68 4.61
C GLY A 34 2.21 -1.84 3.42
N VAL A 35 3.44 -1.33 3.49
CA VAL A 35 4.12 -0.58 2.42
C VAL A 35 5.55 -1.13 2.22
N PRO A 36 5.72 -2.37 1.72
CA PRO A 36 7.04 -2.91 1.35
C PRO A 36 7.43 -2.46 -0.06
N THR A 37 8.19 -1.37 -0.15
CA THR A 37 8.64 -0.80 -1.42
C THR A 37 10.03 -0.19 -1.28
N SER A 38 10.56 0.42 -2.33
CA SER A 38 11.87 1.06 -2.31
C SER A 38 11.82 2.46 -1.70
N LEU A 39 12.02 2.55 -0.39
CA LEU A 39 11.88 3.81 0.37
C LEU A 39 13.07 4.76 0.16
N GLY A 40 14.18 4.26 -0.35
CA GLY A 40 15.32 5.09 -0.79
C GLY A 40 15.11 5.85 -2.10
N PHE A 41 14.03 5.57 -2.84
CA PHE A 41 13.72 6.19 -4.14
C PHE A 41 12.48 7.07 -4.06
N LEU A 42 12.39 8.06 -4.96
CA LEU A 42 11.34 9.08 -4.92
C LEU A 42 9.94 8.47 -4.91
N GLU A 43 9.66 7.56 -5.85
CA GLU A 43 8.32 6.99 -6.02
C GLU A 43 7.89 6.20 -4.78
N GLY A 44 8.79 5.42 -4.17
CA GLY A 44 8.49 4.66 -2.95
C GLY A 44 8.37 5.56 -1.72
N LYS A 45 9.28 6.53 -1.56
CA LYS A 45 9.28 7.49 -0.45
C LYS A 45 8.02 8.35 -0.43
N GLU A 46 7.65 8.92 -1.57
CA GLU A 46 6.46 9.77 -1.67
C GLU A 46 5.17 8.93 -1.61
N SER A 47 5.18 7.69 -2.11
CA SER A 47 4.07 6.76 -1.91
C SER A 47 3.81 6.48 -0.42
N LEU A 48 4.86 6.25 0.38
CA LEU A 48 4.70 6.05 1.83
C LEU A 48 4.08 7.28 2.50
N LYS A 49 4.58 8.48 2.20
CA LYS A 49 4.00 9.73 2.74
C LYS A 49 2.54 9.92 2.34
N ALA A 50 2.18 9.60 1.10
CA ALA A 50 0.80 9.68 0.64
C ALA A 50 -0.11 8.70 1.40
N VAL A 51 0.37 7.48 1.67
CA VAL A 51 -0.36 6.50 2.51
C VAL A 51 -0.51 7.01 3.95
N GLU A 52 0.56 7.54 4.55
CA GLU A 52 0.52 8.11 5.90
C GLU A 52 -0.47 9.28 6.01
N MET A 53 -0.45 10.20 5.05
CA MET A 53 -1.38 11.32 4.97
C MET A 53 -2.83 10.84 4.85
N ALA A 54 -3.12 9.89 3.95
CA ALA A 54 -4.46 9.32 3.80
C ALA A 54 -4.93 8.62 5.07
N VAL A 55 -4.04 7.86 5.73
CA VAL A 55 -4.34 7.20 7.01
C VAL A 55 -4.64 8.23 8.11
N GLN A 56 -3.88 9.31 8.19
CA GLN A 56 -4.15 10.39 9.16
C GLN A 56 -5.53 11.01 8.94
N GLU A 57 -5.90 11.32 7.69
CA GLU A 57 -7.22 11.88 7.37
C GLU A 57 -8.37 10.91 7.67
N ILE A 58 -8.19 9.62 7.36
CA ILE A 58 -9.20 8.57 7.64
C ILE A 58 -9.37 8.39 9.16
N ASN A 59 -8.27 8.30 9.89
CA ASN A 59 -8.27 8.12 11.34
C ASN A 59 -8.85 9.34 12.06
N ALA A 60 -8.58 10.56 11.59
CA ALA A 60 -9.19 11.79 12.10
C ALA A 60 -10.73 11.80 11.94
N LYS A 61 -11.27 11.06 10.97
CA LYS A 61 -12.72 10.83 10.77
C LYS A 61 -13.26 9.62 11.53
N GLY A 62 -12.49 9.08 12.48
CA GLY A 62 -12.88 7.94 13.31
C GLY A 62 -12.54 6.58 12.72
N GLY A 63 -11.72 6.52 11.66
CA GLY A 63 -11.24 5.27 11.08
C GLY A 63 -12.24 4.58 10.15
N VAL A 64 -11.93 3.34 9.79
CA VAL A 64 -12.73 2.51 8.87
C VAL A 64 -13.75 1.68 9.62
N THR A 65 -14.92 1.44 9.01
CA THR A 65 -15.94 0.54 9.58
C THR A 65 -15.66 -0.89 9.11
N VAL A 66 -15.42 -1.80 10.05
CA VAL A 66 -15.21 -3.23 9.81
C VAL A 66 -16.24 -4.01 10.60
N ALA A 67 -17.15 -4.71 9.91
CA ALA A 67 -18.23 -5.48 10.52
C ALA A 67 -19.08 -4.67 11.55
N GLY A 68 -19.29 -3.38 11.30
CA GLY A 68 -20.06 -2.48 12.17
C GLY A 68 -19.22 -1.75 13.24
N GLU A 69 -17.95 -2.11 13.42
CA GLU A 69 -17.05 -1.47 14.39
C GLU A 69 -16.10 -0.48 13.72
N LYS A 70 -15.82 0.65 14.38
CA LYS A 70 -14.78 1.59 13.93
C LYS A 70 -13.39 1.09 14.34
N ARG A 71 -12.47 1.02 13.37
CA ARG A 71 -11.07 0.60 13.57
C ARG A 71 -10.12 1.62 12.97
N GLN A 72 -9.07 1.93 13.71
CA GLN A 72 -8.00 2.80 13.23
C GLN A 72 -7.11 2.05 12.23
N LEU A 73 -6.56 2.76 11.25
CA LEU A 73 -5.55 2.24 10.35
C LEU A 73 -4.15 2.48 10.95
N VAL A 74 -3.24 1.51 10.80
CA VAL A 74 -1.83 1.64 11.19
C VAL A 74 -0.95 1.31 10.00
N VAL A 75 0.00 2.18 9.68
CA VAL A 75 0.95 1.96 8.58
C VAL A 75 2.18 1.23 9.10
N VAL A 76 2.61 0.19 8.38
CA VAL A 76 3.90 -0.47 8.55
C VAL A 76 4.62 -0.50 7.21
N SER A 77 5.90 -0.14 7.19
CA SER A 77 6.69 -0.08 5.96
C SER A 77 7.96 -0.91 6.07
N SER A 78 8.52 -1.27 4.91
CA SER A 78 9.80 -1.98 4.81
C SER A 78 10.50 -1.51 3.54
N ASP A 79 11.76 -1.10 3.66
CA ASP A 79 12.57 -0.79 2.49
C ASP A 79 13.10 -2.08 1.88
N ILE A 80 12.48 -2.51 0.78
CA ILE A 80 12.87 -3.74 0.07
C ILE A 80 13.94 -3.48 -1.00
N ARG A 81 14.33 -2.21 -1.19
CA ARG A 81 15.45 -1.76 -2.05
C ARG A 81 15.41 -2.26 -3.49
N ASP A 82 14.26 -2.74 -3.97
CA ASP A 82 14.13 -3.35 -5.28
C ASP A 82 14.25 -2.37 -6.44
N ALA A 83 14.30 -1.06 -6.21
CA ALA A 83 14.64 -0.06 -7.23
C ALA A 83 16.16 0.11 -7.38
N ALA A 84 16.95 -0.31 -6.38
CA ALA A 84 18.39 -0.12 -6.38
C ALA A 84 19.08 -1.03 -7.42
N PRO A 85 20.05 -0.50 -8.18
CA PRO A 85 20.87 -1.31 -9.07
C PRO A 85 21.58 -2.43 -8.30
N GLY A 86 21.63 -3.62 -8.91
CA GLY A 86 22.34 -4.77 -8.34
C GLY A 86 21.63 -5.48 -7.17
N VAL A 87 20.55 -4.93 -6.61
CA VAL A 87 19.76 -5.64 -5.59
C VAL A 87 19.03 -6.82 -6.24
N PRO A 88 19.26 -8.07 -5.81
CA PRO A 88 18.66 -9.25 -6.42
C PRO A 88 17.17 -9.39 -6.02
N VAL A 89 16.35 -9.96 -6.91
CA VAL A 89 14.91 -10.16 -6.65
C VAL A 89 14.63 -10.94 -5.36
N PRO A 90 15.37 -12.02 -5.01
CA PRO A 90 15.18 -12.71 -3.73
C PRO A 90 15.29 -11.82 -2.48
N GLU A 91 16.16 -10.79 -2.46
CA GLU A 91 16.26 -9.86 -1.33
C GLU A 91 14.95 -9.09 -1.13
N ALA A 92 14.36 -8.61 -2.23
CA ALA A 92 13.07 -7.93 -2.21
C ALA A 92 11.95 -8.86 -1.71
N LEU A 93 11.94 -10.12 -2.15
CA LEU A 93 10.96 -11.12 -1.71
C LEU A 93 11.08 -11.42 -0.22
N LEU A 94 12.30 -11.51 0.32
CA LEU A 94 12.52 -11.68 1.76
C LEU A 94 11.95 -10.50 2.55
N GLY A 95 12.15 -9.26 2.08
CA GLY A 95 11.58 -8.08 2.72
C GLY A 95 10.05 -8.07 2.74
N ILE A 96 9.41 -8.54 1.65
CA ILE A 96 7.96 -8.70 1.56
C ILE A 96 7.46 -9.83 2.46
N GLU A 97 8.11 -11.00 2.44
CA GLU A 97 7.71 -12.15 3.28
C GLU A 97 7.86 -11.81 4.76
N LYS A 98 8.94 -11.11 5.14
CA LYS A 98 9.16 -10.64 6.50
C LYS A 98 8.04 -9.73 6.99
N ILE A 99 7.64 -8.71 6.21
CA ILE A 99 6.56 -7.81 6.65
C ILE A 99 5.22 -8.56 6.76
N ILE A 100 4.96 -9.50 5.85
CA ILE A 100 3.75 -10.35 5.89
C ILE A 100 3.72 -11.18 7.18
N LEU A 101 4.83 -11.82 7.54
CA LEU A 101 4.91 -12.73 8.68
C LEU A 101 4.96 -11.99 10.02
N GLU A 102 5.75 -10.92 10.12
CA GLU A 102 5.99 -10.21 11.37
C GLU A 102 4.90 -9.18 11.69
N LYS A 103 4.44 -8.45 10.68
CA LYS A 103 3.48 -7.34 10.87
C LYS A 103 2.05 -7.70 10.52
N LYS A 104 1.84 -8.82 9.81
CA LYS A 104 0.51 -9.35 9.44
C LYS A 104 -0.42 -8.26 8.88
N PRO A 105 0.01 -7.50 7.85
CA PRO A 105 -0.82 -6.47 7.26
C PRO A 105 -2.10 -7.10 6.70
N THR A 106 -3.23 -6.42 6.92
CA THR A 106 -4.52 -6.78 6.31
C THR A 106 -4.46 -6.64 4.80
N ALA A 107 -3.71 -5.65 4.30
CA ALA A 107 -3.40 -5.50 2.89
C ALA A 107 -2.07 -4.76 2.72
N ILE A 108 -1.42 -5.00 1.59
CA ILE A 108 -0.32 -4.18 1.11
C ILE A 108 -0.88 -3.11 0.19
N VAL A 109 -0.58 -1.84 0.49
CA VAL A 109 -0.97 -0.68 -0.33
C VAL A 109 0.32 0.02 -0.69
N VAL A 110 0.72 -0.09 -1.96
CA VAL A 110 2.08 0.12 -2.47
C VAL A 110 2.98 -1.08 -2.21
N GLY A 111 3.49 -1.68 -3.29
CA GLY A 111 4.30 -2.88 -3.26
C GLY A 111 5.57 -2.74 -4.10
N PRO A 112 6.02 -3.82 -4.76
CA PRO A 112 7.27 -3.82 -5.51
C PRO A 112 7.39 -2.69 -6.54
N PHE A 113 8.57 -2.10 -6.61
CA PHE A 113 8.96 -1.09 -7.59
C PHE A 113 9.26 -1.74 -8.95
N ARG A 114 10.03 -2.83 -8.95
CA ARG A 114 10.42 -3.54 -10.18
C ARG A 114 9.36 -4.57 -10.58
N SER A 115 9.20 -4.73 -11.89
CA SER A 115 8.21 -5.65 -12.46
C SER A 115 8.57 -7.12 -12.26
N GLU A 116 9.85 -7.46 -12.22
CA GLU A 116 10.35 -8.80 -11.92
C GLU A 116 10.09 -9.16 -10.46
N ALA A 117 10.29 -8.20 -9.55
CA ALA A 117 9.97 -8.36 -8.14
C ALA A 117 8.45 -8.51 -7.92
N LEU A 118 7.62 -7.70 -8.60
CA LEU A 118 6.16 -7.89 -8.59
C LEU A 118 5.77 -9.28 -9.05
N THR A 119 6.25 -9.70 -10.22
CA THR A 119 5.84 -10.96 -10.86
C THR A 119 6.21 -12.18 -10.01
N ALA A 120 7.37 -12.13 -9.35
CA ALA A 120 7.80 -13.14 -8.38
C ALA A 120 7.01 -13.08 -7.07
N ALA A 121 6.72 -11.87 -6.56
CA ALA A 121 5.95 -11.68 -5.33
C ALA A 121 4.49 -12.15 -5.43
N MET A 122 3.92 -12.24 -6.64
CA MET A 122 2.54 -12.74 -6.82
C MET A 122 2.34 -14.12 -6.19
N ASP A 123 3.29 -15.05 -6.34
CA ASP A 123 3.20 -16.39 -5.75
C ASP A 123 3.26 -16.34 -4.20
N LEU A 124 4.04 -15.41 -3.66
CA LEU A 124 4.15 -15.15 -2.22
C LEU A 124 2.83 -14.58 -1.65
N LEU A 125 2.27 -13.59 -2.32
CA LEU A 125 0.99 -12.97 -1.95
C LEU A 125 -0.15 -14.00 -1.98
N SER A 126 -0.17 -14.87 -2.98
CA SER A 126 -1.11 -16.00 -3.07
C SER A 126 -0.93 -17.02 -1.93
N LYS A 127 0.32 -17.40 -1.65
CA LYS A 127 0.66 -18.33 -0.56
C LYS A 127 0.14 -17.83 0.80
N TYR A 128 0.35 -16.55 1.10
CA TYR A 128 -0.06 -15.94 2.36
C TYR A 128 -1.45 -15.30 2.33
N LYS A 129 -2.15 -15.37 1.19
CA LYS A 129 -3.47 -14.78 0.98
C LYS A 129 -3.51 -13.29 1.35
N THR A 130 -2.43 -12.58 1.05
CA THR A 130 -2.27 -11.16 1.40
C THR A 130 -2.69 -10.29 0.21
N PRO A 131 -3.81 -9.55 0.30
CA PRO A 131 -4.20 -8.63 -0.76
C PRO A 131 -3.14 -7.55 -0.97
N MET A 132 -2.85 -7.23 -2.22
CA MET A 132 -1.97 -6.13 -2.61
C MET A 132 -2.68 -5.23 -3.63
N ILE A 133 -2.60 -3.92 -3.43
CA ILE A 133 -2.87 -2.92 -4.46
C ILE A 133 -1.53 -2.32 -4.90
N GLY A 134 -1.04 -2.76 -6.05
CA GLY A 134 0.20 -2.28 -6.66
C GLY A 134 0.02 -0.93 -7.35
N THR A 135 0.94 0.01 -7.06
CA THR A 135 0.89 1.40 -7.54
C THR A 135 2.09 1.81 -8.42
N ILE A 136 3.10 0.95 -8.57
CA ILE A 136 4.37 1.29 -9.24
C ILE A 136 4.59 0.40 -10.48
N ALA A 137 4.88 -0.89 -10.29
CA ALA A 137 5.27 -1.79 -11.38
C ALA A 137 4.18 -1.95 -12.49
N MET A 138 4.57 -1.62 -13.73
CA MET A 138 3.64 -1.47 -14.87
C MET A 138 3.58 -2.67 -15.84
N SER A 139 4.36 -3.73 -15.63
CA SER A 139 4.46 -4.84 -16.59
C SER A 139 3.11 -5.53 -16.88
N PRO A 140 2.80 -5.87 -18.14
CA PRO A 140 1.64 -6.69 -18.51
C PRO A 140 1.70 -8.13 -17.97
N ALA A 141 2.89 -8.59 -17.54
CA ALA A 141 3.09 -9.95 -17.06
C ALA A 141 2.22 -10.28 -15.83
N SER A 142 1.96 -9.29 -14.97
CA SER A 142 1.10 -9.49 -13.80
C SER A 142 -0.35 -9.76 -14.21
N GLU A 143 -0.90 -8.99 -15.16
CA GLU A 143 -2.23 -9.22 -15.71
C GLU A 143 -2.34 -10.57 -16.43
N LYS A 144 -1.28 -10.96 -17.15
CA LYS A 144 -1.22 -12.27 -17.80
C LYS A 144 -1.34 -13.40 -16.77
N LYS A 145 -0.55 -13.37 -15.69
CA LYS A 145 -0.63 -14.36 -14.60
C LYS A 145 -2.04 -14.39 -13.98
N VAL A 146 -2.65 -13.23 -13.70
CA VAL A 146 -4.02 -13.16 -13.18
C VAL A 146 -5.03 -13.77 -14.15
N LYS A 147 -4.91 -13.56 -15.46
CA LYS A 147 -5.81 -14.15 -16.46
C LYS A 147 -5.63 -15.66 -16.59
N GLU A 148 -4.40 -16.15 -16.50
CA GLU A 148 -4.08 -17.58 -16.60
C GLU A 148 -4.57 -18.38 -15.39
N ASP A 149 -4.48 -17.81 -14.19
CA ASP A 149 -4.96 -18.44 -12.96
C ASP A 149 -5.60 -17.41 -12.00
N PRO A 150 -6.87 -17.02 -12.27
CA PRO A 150 -7.56 -16.00 -11.50
C PRO A 150 -7.72 -16.38 -10.03
N GLU A 151 -7.99 -17.65 -9.73
CA GLU A 151 -8.22 -18.11 -8.36
C GLU A 151 -6.95 -18.06 -7.52
N LYS A 152 -5.80 -18.41 -8.10
CA LYS A 152 -4.51 -18.30 -7.42
C LYS A 152 -4.14 -16.85 -7.17
N TYR A 153 -4.26 -15.98 -8.16
CA TYR A 153 -3.74 -14.61 -8.09
C TYR A 153 -4.80 -13.54 -7.73
N LYS A 154 -5.99 -13.92 -7.25
CA LYS A 154 -7.06 -13.00 -6.82
C LYS A 154 -6.70 -12.00 -5.72
N TYR A 155 -5.54 -12.15 -5.08
CA TYR A 155 -5.01 -11.21 -4.09
C TYR A 155 -4.23 -10.05 -4.72
N VAL A 156 -3.97 -10.09 -6.03
CA VAL A 156 -3.12 -9.11 -6.72
C VAL A 156 -3.98 -8.13 -7.53
N PHE A 157 -4.05 -6.90 -7.04
CA PHE A 157 -4.72 -5.79 -7.69
C PHE A 157 -3.69 -4.73 -8.09
N ARG A 158 -4.06 -3.89 -9.07
CA ARG A 158 -3.23 -2.78 -9.54
C ARG A 158 -4.10 -1.57 -9.86
N ASN A 159 -3.65 -0.39 -9.45
CA ASN A 159 -4.28 0.88 -9.78
C ASN A 159 -3.37 1.82 -10.62
N CYS A 160 -2.13 1.42 -10.90
CA CYS A 160 -1.26 2.12 -11.85
C CYS A 160 -1.44 1.64 -13.30
N LEU A 161 -0.82 2.37 -14.22
CA LEU A 161 -0.90 2.13 -15.66
C LEU A 161 -0.30 0.77 -16.06
N ASN A 162 -0.82 0.22 -17.15
CA ASN A 162 -0.16 -0.83 -17.90
C ASN A 162 0.82 -0.21 -18.92
N ALA A 163 2.04 -0.74 -19.02
CA ALA A 163 3.05 -0.26 -19.97
C ALA A 163 2.55 -0.21 -21.42
N VAL A 164 1.66 -1.12 -21.83
CA VAL A 164 1.05 -1.12 -23.19
C VAL A 164 0.27 0.17 -23.45
N TYR A 165 -0.49 0.66 -22.47
CA TYR A 165 -1.25 1.90 -22.63
C TYR A 165 -0.35 3.13 -22.57
N LEU A 166 0.71 3.10 -21.76
CA LEU A 166 1.74 4.14 -21.74
C LEU A 166 2.42 4.27 -23.11
N VAL A 167 2.83 3.17 -23.72
CA VAL A 167 3.47 3.19 -25.06
C VAL A 167 2.52 3.70 -26.14
N LYS A 168 1.25 3.28 -26.12
CA LYS A 168 0.24 3.82 -27.04
C LYS A 168 0.08 5.33 -26.90
N TYR A 169 0.07 5.83 -25.67
CA TYR A 169 0.03 7.26 -25.40
C TYR A 169 1.27 7.98 -25.96
N LEU A 170 2.48 7.46 -25.67
CA LEU A 170 3.74 8.02 -26.17
C LEU A 170 3.80 8.03 -27.71
N ALA A 171 3.36 6.97 -28.37
CA ALA A 171 3.27 6.91 -29.83
C ALA A 171 2.34 7.99 -30.40
N GLY A 172 1.19 8.22 -29.75
CA GLY A 172 0.28 9.32 -30.10
C GLY A 172 0.93 10.69 -29.93
N THR A 173 1.67 10.90 -28.83
CA THR A 173 2.44 12.13 -28.61
C THR A 173 3.49 12.33 -29.69
N MET A 174 4.23 11.28 -30.07
CA MET A 174 5.23 11.37 -31.15
C MET A 174 4.59 11.70 -32.50
N ALA A 175 3.41 11.14 -32.80
CA ALA A 175 2.68 11.47 -34.01
C ALA A 175 2.23 12.95 -34.03
N ALA A 176 1.79 13.48 -32.88
CA ALA A 176 1.45 14.90 -32.74
C ALA A 176 2.68 15.81 -32.94
N ILE A 177 3.82 15.44 -32.32
CA ILE A 177 5.09 16.17 -32.48
C ILE A 177 5.59 16.14 -33.93
N ASN A 178 5.48 15.01 -34.63
CA ASN A 178 5.82 14.92 -36.04
C ASN A 178 4.93 15.85 -36.88
N LYS A 179 3.62 15.86 -36.63
CA LYS A 179 2.67 16.70 -37.36
C LYS A 179 2.93 18.19 -37.16
N GLU A 180 3.22 18.60 -35.92
CA GLU A 180 3.39 20.02 -35.55
C GLU A 180 4.78 20.56 -35.90
N PHE A 181 5.83 19.75 -35.68
CA PHE A 181 7.22 20.21 -35.73
C PHE A 181 8.09 19.47 -36.76
N GLY A 182 7.57 18.44 -37.44
CA GLY A 182 8.30 17.70 -38.48
C GLY A 182 9.37 16.74 -37.96
N PHE A 183 9.41 16.43 -36.66
CA PHE A 183 10.43 15.53 -36.11
C PHE A 183 10.20 14.08 -36.56
N THR A 184 11.26 13.43 -37.07
CA THR A 184 11.22 12.06 -37.64
C THR A 184 12.19 11.09 -36.98
N LYS A 185 12.99 11.55 -36.01
CA LYS A 185 14.00 10.73 -35.31
C LYS A 185 13.86 10.91 -33.80
N VAL A 186 14.02 9.82 -33.07
CA VAL A 186 14.00 9.78 -31.60
C VAL A 186 15.19 8.97 -31.09
N TYR A 187 15.71 9.35 -29.93
CA TYR A 187 16.72 8.61 -29.19
C TYR A 187 16.11 8.14 -27.88
N VAL A 188 16.16 6.83 -27.62
CA VAL A 188 15.55 6.21 -26.45
C VAL A 188 16.63 5.87 -25.43
N MET A 189 16.45 6.35 -24.20
CA MET A 189 17.25 5.95 -23.04
C MET A 189 16.28 5.35 -22.02
N HIS A 190 16.56 4.14 -21.56
CA HIS A 190 15.71 3.43 -20.63
C HIS A 190 16.51 2.88 -19.45
N GLN A 191 15.84 2.69 -18.32
CA GLN A 191 16.42 2.00 -17.18
C GLN A 191 16.61 0.50 -17.50
N ASP A 192 17.64 -0.14 -16.95
CA ASP A 192 17.90 -1.58 -17.16
C ASP A 192 16.99 -2.46 -16.28
N VAL A 193 15.69 -2.44 -16.57
CA VAL A 193 14.65 -3.25 -15.89
C VAL A 193 13.65 -3.80 -16.93
N ALA A 194 12.99 -4.92 -16.65
CA ALA A 194 12.21 -5.67 -17.64
C ALA A 194 11.14 -4.84 -18.34
N TRP A 195 10.39 -4.02 -17.60
CA TRP A 195 9.30 -3.23 -18.20
C TRP A 195 9.85 -2.17 -19.16
N ALA A 196 10.94 -1.49 -18.77
CA ALA A 196 11.55 -0.43 -19.55
C ALA A 196 12.26 -1.00 -20.79
N ARG A 197 12.96 -2.13 -20.66
CA ARG A 197 13.53 -2.88 -21.80
C ARG A 197 12.49 -3.36 -22.80
N ALA A 198 11.32 -3.78 -22.34
CA ALA A 198 10.23 -4.21 -23.21
C ALA A 198 9.46 -3.04 -23.85
N THR A 199 9.66 -1.83 -23.33
CA THR A 199 8.98 -0.59 -23.77
C THR A 199 9.82 0.18 -24.80
N ALA A 200 11.15 0.15 -24.66
CA ALA A 200 12.10 0.79 -25.55
C ALA A 200 12.18 0.08 -26.92
#